data_AF-A0AAQ3UXQ4-F1
#
_entry.id   AF-A0AAQ3UXQ4-F1
#
_cell.length_a   1.000
_cell.length_b   1.000
_cell.length_c   1.000
_cell.angle_alpha   90.00
_cell.angle_beta   90.00
_cell.angle_gamma   90.00
#
_symmetry.space_group_name_H-M   'P 1'
#
loop_
_entity.id
_entity.type
_entity.pdbx_description
1 polymer ?
#
loop_
_entity_poly.entity_id
_entity_poly.type
_entity_poly.pdbx_seq_one_letter_code
_entity_poly.pdbx_strand_id
1 'polypeptide(L)'
;MFLLQFPKHLGYGALFDDSIYDHVRVEYLSGYIGSALAALRNGANVKGYFVWSFLDVFELLAGYYSKYGIYRVDFQEPKLPREPRLSAQWYSKFLRNEIGINIETMVTDEGSQAEQ
;
A
#
# COMPACT_ATOMS: atom_id res chain seq x y z
N MET A 1 -9.91 -6.46 -13.69
CA MET A 1 -9.00 -7.21 -12.80
C MET A 1 -7.60 -6.67 -13.05
N PHE A 2 -7.16 -5.66 -12.29
CA PHE A 2 -5.79 -5.17 -12.39
C PHE A 2 -4.92 -6.07 -11.51
N LEU A 3 -4.20 -7.00 -12.16
CA LEU A 3 -3.07 -7.66 -11.54
C LEU A 3 -2.02 -6.58 -11.26
N LEU A 4 -1.85 -6.25 -9.98
CA LEU A 4 -0.74 -5.40 -9.53
C LEU A 4 0.56 -6.14 -9.84
N GLN A 5 1.24 -5.68 -10.88
CA GLN A 5 2.59 -6.12 -11.22
C GLN A 5 3.52 -5.62 -10.11
N PHE A 6 3.93 -6.53 -9.22
CA PHE A 6 5.07 -6.27 -8.34
C PHE A 6 6.32 -5.99 -9.21
N PRO A 7 7.12 -4.97 -8.87
CA PRO A 7 8.41 -4.76 -9.50
C PRO A 7 9.27 -6.02 -9.36
N LYS A 8 9.77 -6.53 -10.50
CA LYS A 8 10.46 -7.82 -10.65
C LYS A 8 11.85 -7.89 -10.00
N HIS A 9 12.26 -6.90 -9.21
CA HIS A 9 13.61 -6.79 -8.64
C HIS A 9 13.71 -7.21 -7.16
N LEU A 10 12.59 -7.49 -6.48
CA LEU A 10 12.60 -8.10 -5.14
C LEU A 10 12.17 -9.56 -5.25
N GLY A 11 13.14 -10.40 -5.61
CA GLY A 11 12.96 -11.84 -5.78
C GLY A 11 12.39 -12.51 -4.52
N TYR A 12 11.35 -13.31 -4.73
CA TYR A 12 10.92 -14.44 -3.88
C TYR A 12 10.58 -14.23 -2.40
N GLY A 13 10.38 -12.98 -1.92
CA GLY A 13 10.13 -12.69 -0.49
C GLY A 13 8.74 -12.21 -0.06
N ALA A 14 7.86 -11.75 -0.97
CA ALA A 14 6.60 -11.10 -0.57
C ALA A 14 5.40 -12.04 -0.37
N LEU A 15 5.53 -13.33 -0.65
CA LEU A 15 4.45 -14.30 -0.50
C LEU A 15 4.26 -14.79 0.94
N PHE A 16 5.15 -14.40 1.87
CA PHE A 16 5.17 -14.94 3.24
C PHE A 16 5.42 -13.89 4.33
N ASP A 17 5.46 -12.60 3.98
CA ASP A 17 5.69 -11.57 5.00
C ASP A 17 4.38 -11.24 5.74
N ASP A 18 4.14 -11.98 6.83
CA ASP A 18 3.05 -11.73 7.78
C ASP A 18 3.47 -10.73 8.88
N SER A 19 4.60 -10.03 8.73
CA SER A 19 5.07 -9.06 9.70
C SER A 19 4.12 -7.87 9.86
N ILE A 20 3.89 -7.45 11.10
CA ILE A 20 3.17 -6.20 11.38
C ILE A 20 4.00 -4.95 11.03
N TYR A 21 5.29 -5.08 10.74
CA TYR A 21 6.19 -4.00 10.36
C TYR A 21 6.36 -3.90 8.83
N ASP A 22 5.28 -3.54 8.14
CA ASP A 22 5.16 -3.54 6.67
C ASP A 22 5.61 -2.23 6.01
N HIS A 23 6.89 -1.85 6.20
CA HIS A 23 7.46 -0.59 5.70
C HIS A 23 7.26 -0.37 4.19
N VAL A 24 7.47 -1.42 3.38
CA VAL A 24 7.28 -1.37 1.91
C VAL A 24 5.84 -0.97 1.56
N ARG A 25 4.86 -1.35 2.38
CA ARG A 25 3.46 -0.97 2.17
C ARG A 25 3.20 0.49 2.52
N VAL A 26 3.87 1.03 3.54
CA VAL A 26 3.81 2.46 3.86
C VAL A 26 4.34 3.28 2.68
N GLU A 27 5.50 2.89 2.15
CA GLU A 27 6.10 3.53 0.97
C GLU A 27 5.15 3.46 -0.23
N TYR A 28 4.61 2.27 -0.52
CA TYR A 28 3.63 2.07 -1.58
C TYR A 28 2.38 2.95 -1.42
N LEU A 29 1.74 2.95 -0.24
CA LEU A 29 0.55 3.75 0.01
C LEU A 29 0.83 5.25 -0.14
N SER A 30 1.93 5.72 0.46
CA SER A 30 2.32 7.13 0.36
C SER A 30 2.59 7.57 -1.08
N GLY A 31 3.29 6.74 -1.87
CA GLY A 31 3.56 6.98 -3.29
C GLY A 31 2.27 7.06 -4.11
N TYR A 32 1.41 6.04 -4.03
CA TYR A 32 0.19 6.00 -4.85
C TYR A 32 -0.83 7.08 -4.48
N ILE A 33 -0.96 7.41 -3.19
CA ILE A 33 -1.81 8.53 -2.77
C ILE A 33 -1.23 9.85 -3.29
N GLY A 34 0.10 10.02 -3.24
CA GLY A 34 0.81 11.16 -3.84
C GLY A 34 0.54 11.29 -5.33
N SER A 35 0.68 10.21 -6.10
CA SER A 35 0.41 10.18 -7.54
C SER A 35 -1.07 10.46 -7.84
N ALA A 36 -2.01 9.93 -7.06
CA ALA A 36 -3.43 10.22 -7.22
C ALA A 36 -3.74 11.71 -6.98
N LEU A 37 -3.09 12.33 -6.00
CA LEU A 37 -3.19 13.77 -5.74
C LEU A 37 -2.56 14.59 -6.87
N ALA A 38 -1.42 14.17 -7.42
CA ALA A 38 -0.81 14.82 -8.58
C ALA A 38 -1.73 14.76 -9.81
N ALA A 39 -2.32 13.59 -10.09
CA ALA A 39 -3.29 13.43 -11.18
C ALA A 39 -4.53 14.32 -10.98
N LEU A 40 -5.07 14.40 -9.76
CA LEU A 40 -6.18 15.30 -9.41
C LEU A 40 -5.82 16.76 -9.69
N ARG A 41 -4.62 17.20 -9.30
CA ARG A 41 -4.11 18.56 -9.56
C ARG A 41 -3.91 18.84 -11.05
N ASN A 42 -3.60 17.80 -11.83
CA ASN A 42 -3.46 17.87 -13.29
C ASN A 42 -4.81 17.73 -14.03
N GLY A 43 -5.94 17.83 -13.33
CA GLY A 43 -7.28 17.88 -13.92
C GLY A 43 -8.00 16.54 -14.03
N ALA A 44 -7.43 15.43 -13.53
CA ALA A 44 -8.14 14.17 -13.45
C ALA A 44 -9.31 14.27 -12.44
N ASN A 45 -10.47 13.71 -12.80
CA ASN A 45 -11.66 13.73 -11.94
C ASN A 45 -11.62 12.66 -10.84
N VAL A 46 -10.63 12.74 -9.94
CA VAL A 46 -10.48 11.82 -8.80
C VAL A 46 -11.34 12.31 -7.63
N LYS A 47 -12.14 11.43 -7.04
CA LYS A 47 -13.04 11.75 -5.91
C LYS A 47 -12.67 11.10 -4.59
N GLY A 48 -11.79 10.10 -4.62
CA GLY A 48 -11.38 9.37 -3.43
C GLY A 48 -10.37 8.27 -3.75
N TYR A 49 -9.81 7.70 -2.70
CA TYR A 49 -8.85 6.61 -2.74
C TYR A 49 -9.30 5.55 -1.73
N PHE A 50 -9.37 4.29 -2.16
CA PHE A 50 -9.69 3.16 -1.29
C PHE A 50 -8.49 2.22 -1.22
N VAL A 51 -8.01 1.97 -0.01
CA VAL A 51 -6.95 0.98 0.22
C VAL A 51 -7.51 -0.44 0.08
N TRP A 52 -6.84 -1.25 -0.72
CA TRP A 52 -7.02 -2.70 -0.71
C TRP A 52 -5.91 -3.33 0.13
N SER A 53 -6.19 -3.96 1.26
CA SER A 53 -7.49 -4.11 1.93
C SER A 53 -7.44 -3.64 3.38
N PHE A 54 -8.61 -3.46 3.99
CA PHE A 54 -8.67 -3.11 5.41
C PHE A 54 -8.16 -4.26 6.30
N LEU A 55 -8.60 -5.49 6.02
CA LEU A 55 -8.23 -6.72 6.71
C LEU A 55 -7.57 -7.69 5.73
N ASP A 56 -6.76 -8.61 6.24
CA ASP A 56 -6.41 -9.80 5.47
C ASP A 56 -7.68 -10.60 5.15
N VAL A 57 -7.81 -11.04 3.90
CA VAL A 57 -8.99 -11.73 3.36
C VAL A 57 -8.57 -13.00 2.61
N PHE A 58 -9.56 -13.77 2.18
CA PHE A 58 -9.33 -14.85 1.22
C PHE A 58 -9.11 -14.26 -0.18
N GLU A 59 -7.93 -14.50 -0.75
CA GLU A 59 -7.58 -14.08 -2.10
C GLU A 59 -7.86 -15.20 -3.10
N LEU A 60 -8.63 -14.93 -4.15
CA LEU A 60 -9.15 -15.98 -5.05
C LEU A 60 -8.06 -16.88 -5.65
N LEU A 61 -6.90 -16.30 -5.96
CA LEU A 61 -5.79 -17.00 -6.61
C LEU A 61 -4.71 -17.48 -5.63
N ALA A 62 -4.75 -17.02 -4.37
CA ALA A 62 -3.68 -17.24 -3.39
C ALA A 62 -4.17 -17.75 -2.03
N GLY A 63 -5.48 -18.00 -1.88
CA GLY A 63 -6.09 -18.37 -0.61
C GLY A 63 -5.77 -17.38 0.51
N TYR A 64 -5.45 -17.91 1.69
CA TYR A 64 -5.04 -17.09 2.85
C TYR A 64 -3.53 -16.83 2.91
N TYR A 65 -2.76 -17.21 1.89
CA TYR A 65 -1.30 -17.06 1.91
C TYR A 65 -0.88 -15.61 1.62
N SER A 66 -1.60 -14.92 0.74
CA SER A 66 -1.35 -13.50 0.47
C SER A 66 -2.04 -12.61 1.50
N LYS A 67 -1.29 -11.64 2.05
CA LYS A 67 -1.73 -10.72 3.10
C LYS A 67 -1.71 -9.28 2.59
N TYR A 68 -2.87 -8.77 2.18
CA TYR A 68 -3.03 -7.39 1.67
C TYR A 68 -3.59 -6.42 2.72
N GLY A 69 -4.04 -6.93 3.86
CA GLY A 69 -4.68 -6.14 4.89
C GLY A 69 -3.71 -5.23 5.61
N ILE A 70 -4.10 -3.96 5.78
CA ILE A 70 -3.43 -3.06 6.74
C ILE A 70 -3.66 -3.51 8.20
N TYR A 71 -4.69 -4.33 8.44
CA TYR A 71 -4.83 -5.15 9.64
C TYR A 71 -4.53 -6.62 9.33
N ARG A 72 -3.59 -7.18 10.10
CA ARG A 72 -3.32 -8.62 10.14
C ARG A 72 -4.52 -9.35 10.72
N VAL A 73 -4.89 -10.49 10.14
CA VAL A 73 -5.85 -11.43 10.74
C VAL A 73 -5.15 -12.76 10.98
N ASP A 74 -5.17 -13.25 12.22
CA ASP A 74 -4.66 -14.58 12.52
C ASP A 74 -5.74 -15.63 12.21
N PHE A 75 -5.57 -16.32 11.08
CA PHE A 75 -6.48 -17.37 10.63
C PHE A 75 -6.24 -18.73 11.30
N GLN A 76 -5.18 -18.88 12.10
CA GLN A 76 -4.92 -20.11 12.86
C GLN A 76 -5.75 -20.16 14.15
N GLU A 77 -6.11 -19.00 14.68
CA GLU A 77 -6.91 -18.86 15.89
C GLU A 77 -8.41 -18.80 15.56
N PRO A 78 -9.28 -19.63 16.19
CA PRO A 78 -10.73 -19.60 15.96
C PRO A 78 -11.39 -18.24 16.23
N LYS A 79 -10.76 -17.43 17.10
CA LYS A 79 -11.25 -16.08 17.45
C LYS A 79 -10.91 -15.03 16.39
N LEU A 80 -10.06 -15.36 15.42
CA LEU A 80 -9.61 -14.47 14.35
C LEU A 80 -9.14 -13.10 14.91
N PRO A 81 -8.16 -13.04 15.82
CA PRO A 81 -7.68 -11.77 16.35
C PRO A 81 -7.15 -10.89 15.20
N ARG A 82 -7.31 -9.57 15.36
CA ARG A 82 -6.88 -8.57 14.39
C ARG A 82 -5.83 -7.66 15.01
N GLU A 83 -4.75 -7.43 14.29
CA GLU A 83 -3.63 -6.61 14.74
C GLU A 83 -3.32 -5.51 13.71
N PRO A 84 -3.21 -4.24 14.13
CA PRO A 84 -2.86 -3.17 13.20
C PRO A 84 -1.40 -3.33 12.76
N ARG A 85 -1.17 -3.32 11.45
CA ARG A 85 0.19 -3.22 10.91
C ARG A 85 0.67 -1.76 10.95
N LEU A 86 1.96 -1.54 10.72
CA LEU A 86 2.56 -0.21 10.65
C LEU A 86 1.85 0.67 9.62
N SER A 87 1.45 0.10 8.48
CA SER A 87 0.65 0.79 7.46
C SER A 87 -0.70 1.28 7.98
N ALA A 88 -1.39 0.54 8.86
CA ALA A 88 -2.62 1.01 9.48
C ALA A 88 -2.37 2.21 10.40
N GLN A 89 -1.28 2.17 11.18
CA GLN A 89 -0.90 3.29 12.05
C GLN A 89 -0.53 4.52 11.22
N TRP A 90 0.28 4.35 10.18
CA TRP A 90 0.64 5.40 9.24
C TRP A 90 -0.60 5.99 8.56
N TYR A 91 -1.49 5.15 8.02
CA TYR A 91 -2.69 5.58 7.33
C TYR A 91 -3.63 6.36 8.26
N SER A 92 -3.76 5.94 9.52
CA SER A 92 -4.51 6.67 10.55
C SER A 92 -3.94 8.06 10.81
N LYS A 93 -2.61 8.17 10.99
CA LYS A 93 -1.94 9.47 11.14
C LYS A 93 -2.11 10.37 9.91
N PHE A 94 -2.02 9.79 8.72
CA PHE A 94 -2.23 10.51 7.46
C PHE A 94 -3.66 11.07 7.36
N LEU A 95 -4.67 10.24 7.64
CA LEU A 95 -6.07 10.67 7.62
C LEU A 95 -6.39 11.73 8.70
N ARG A 96 -5.68 11.71 9.84
CA ARG A 96 -5.78 12.74 10.88
C ARG A 96 -4.91 13.98 10.60
N ASN A 97 -4.25 14.05 9.44
CA ASN A 97 -3.37 15.14 9.04
C ASN A 97 -2.20 15.39 10.02
N GLU A 98 -1.74 14.34 10.71
CA GLU A 98 -0.55 14.39 11.57
C GLU A 98 0.74 14.20 10.75
N ILE A 99 0.63 13.58 9.58
CA ILE A 99 1.70 13.38 8.62
C ILE A 99 1.23 13.75 7.22
N GLY A 100 2.10 14.39 6.43
CA GLY A 100 1.82 14.77 5.04
C GLY A 100 2.58 13.91 4.03
N ILE A 101 2.14 13.93 2.78
CA ILE A 101 2.86 13.36 1.64
C ILE A 101 3.54 14.50 0.90
N ASN A 102 4.87 14.44 0.79
CA ASN A 102 5.63 15.45 0.05
C ASN A 102 5.72 15.05 -1.43
N ILE A 103 5.09 15.84 -2.30
CA ILE A 103 4.93 15.50 -3.73
C ILE A 103 6.12 15.98 -4.58
N GLU A 104 6.86 17.00 -4.13
CA GLU A 104 7.95 17.60 -4.89
C GLU A 104 9.11 16.62 -5.12
N THR A 105 9.36 15.72 -4.18
CA THR A 105 10.41 14.69 -4.28
C THR A 105 10.05 13.51 -5.18
N MET A 106 8.78 13.33 -5.57
CA MET A 106 8.35 12.18 -6.39
C MET A 106 8.38 12.47 -7.90
N VAL A 107 8.30 13.74 -8.30
CA VAL A 107 8.28 14.15 -9.71
C VAL A 107 9.70 14.23 -10.28
N THR A 108 10.71 14.47 -9.43
CA THR A 108 12.10 14.66 -9.87
C THR A 108 12.79 13.37 -10.31
N ASP A 109 12.33 12.19 -9.89
CA ASP A 109 12.95 10.91 -10.24
C ASP A 109 12.53 10.36 -11.62
N GLU A 110 11.39 10.80 -12.18
CA GLU A 110 10.98 10.39 -13.53
C GLU A 110 11.59 11.27 -14.64
N GLY A 111 12.06 12.47 -14.30
CA GLY A 111 12.63 13.42 -15.26
C GLY A 111 14.09 13.19 -15.65
N SER A 112 14.84 12.34 -14.92
CA SER A 112 16.29 12.18 -15.14
C SER A 112 16.69 10.97 -16.00
N GLN A 113 15.74 10.16 -16.46
CA GLN A 113 16.01 8.93 -17.22
C GLN A 113 15.60 9.02 -18.70
N ALA A 114 15.17 10.20 -19.18
CA ALA A 114 14.74 10.41 -20.57
C ALA A 114 15.80 11.07 -21.48
N GLU A 115 17.00 11.37 -20.98
CA GLU A 115 18.11 11.90 -21.77
C GLU A 115 19.43 11.19 -21.43
N GLN A 116 19.61 9.94 -21.91
CA GLN A 116 20.91 9.34 -22.24
C GLN A 116 20.77 8.39 -23.43
#